data_AF-A0A376VLZ8-F1
#
_entry.id   AF-A0A376VLZ8-F1
#
_cell.length_a   1.000
_cell.length_b   1.000
_cell.length_c   1.000
_cell.angle_alpha   90.00
_cell.angle_beta   90.00
_cell.angle_gamma   90.00
#
_symmetry.space_group_name_H-M   'P 1'
#
loop_
_entity.id
_entity.type
_entity.pdbx_description
1 polymer ?
#
loop_
_entity_poly.entity_id
_entity_poly.type
_entity_poly.pdbx_seq_one_letter_code
_entity_poly.pdbx_strand_id
1 'polypeptide(L)'
;MAALRNGDASAQASVSNVNGNSATTTHAYSVDASVPTVTINTIAGDDILNAAEAGAALTITGSSTAEAGQTVTVTLNGENYTGTVQTDGSWSVSVPQADVSALTASNYTVSAAVSDKAGNPASVNHNLTVDTSVPVVTINTVAGDECDQRDGTRTGADYQRLRHGCGNR
;
A
#
# COMPACT_ATOMS: atom_id res chain seq x y z
N MET A 1 -33.71 17.23 -14.75
CA MET A 1 -33.18 16.22 -15.70
C MET A 1 -33.61 14.86 -15.17
N ALA A 2 -34.40 14.10 -15.92
CA ALA A 2 -34.85 12.79 -15.47
C ALA A 2 -33.67 11.81 -15.54
N ALA A 3 -33.28 11.26 -14.39
CA ALA A 3 -32.31 10.17 -14.35
C ALA A 3 -32.93 8.97 -15.08
N LEU A 4 -32.27 8.48 -16.14
CA LEU A 4 -32.66 7.22 -16.75
C LEU A 4 -32.42 6.11 -15.72
N ARG A 5 -33.39 5.21 -15.58
CA ARG A 5 -33.24 4.03 -14.71
C ARG A 5 -32.29 3.05 -15.38
N ASN A 6 -31.60 2.26 -14.56
CA ASN A 6 -30.78 1.17 -15.04
C ASN A 6 -31.63 0.21 -15.88
N GLY A 7 -31.09 -0.27 -17.01
CA GLY A 7 -31.74 -1.21 -17.91
C GLY A 7 -31.87 -0.74 -19.36
N ASP A 8 -32.44 -1.62 -20.17
CA ASP A 8 -32.60 -1.42 -21.61
C ASP A 8 -33.77 -0.46 -21.91
N ALA A 9 -33.52 0.47 -22.81
CA ALA A 9 -34.51 1.39 -23.34
C ALA A 9 -34.35 1.53 -24.85
N SER A 10 -35.43 1.93 -25.54
CA SER A 10 -35.40 2.07 -26.99
C SER A 10 -36.01 3.40 -27.41
N ALA A 11 -35.37 4.07 -28.35
CA ALA A 11 -35.91 5.22 -29.04
C ALA A 11 -36.51 4.75 -30.38
N GLN A 12 -37.79 5.06 -30.60
CA GLN A 12 -38.47 4.76 -31.84
C GLN A 12 -38.83 6.06 -32.55
N ALA A 13 -38.49 6.17 -33.83
CA ALA A 13 -38.88 7.28 -34.69
C ALA A 13 -39.78 6.76 -35.81
N SER A 14 -40.87 7.47 -36.07
CA SER A 14 -41.88 7.12 -37.07
C SER A 14 -42.14 8.33 -37.97
N VAL A 15 -42.21 8.10 -39.29
CA VAL A 15 -42.61 9.11 -40.28
C VAL A 15 -43.78 8.57 -41.08
N SER A 16 -44.78 9.41 -41.35
CA SER A 16 -45.91 9.10 -42.22
C SER A 16 -46.04 10.14 -43.33
N ASN A 17 -46.26 9.72 -44.57
CA ASN A 17 -46.52 10.64 -45.68
C ASN A 17 -48.03 10.93 -45.85
N VAL A 18 -48.36 11.89 -46.73
CA VAL A 18 -49.73 12.30 -47.07
C VAL A 18 -50.59 11.17 -47.64
N ASN A 19 -49.97 10.13 -48.21
CA ASN A 19 -50.67 8.95 -48.76
C ASN A 19 -50.88 7.83 -47.72
N GLY A 20 -50.51 8.03 -46.45
CA GLY A 20 -50.72 7.07 -45.36
C GLY A 20 -49.63 6.00 -45.24
N ASN A 21 -48.55 6.07 -46.03
CA ASN A 21 -47.41 5.17 -45.85
C ASN A 21 -46.60 5.62 -44.64
N SER A 22 -46.25 4.68 -43.77
CA SER A 22 -45.42 4.94 -42.59
C SER A 22 -44.14 4.12 -42.63
N ALA A 23 -43.05 4.69 -42.14
CA ALA A 23 -41.79 4.01 -41.91
C ALA A 23 -41.35 4.27 -40.47
N THR A 24 -40.83 3.23 -39.82
CA THR A 24 -40.41 3.29 -38.42
C THR A 24 -39.00 2.73 -38.29
N THR A 25 -38.17 3.37 -37.47
CA THR A 25 -36.87 2.85 -37.05
C THR A 25 -36.80 2.82 -35.53
N THR A 26 -36.14 1.81 -34.98
CA THR A 26 -35.95 1.63 -33.53
C THR A 26 -34.47 1.50 -33.24
N HIS A 27 -33.99 2.26 -32.27
CA HIS A 27 -32.62 2.18 -31.76
C HIS A 27 -32.66 1.82 -30.27
N ALA A 28 -32.02 0.72 -29.89
CA ALA A 28 -31.90 0.30 -28.51
C ALA A 28 -30.65 0.89 -27.86
N TYR A 29 -30.74 1.21 -26.57
CA TYR A 29 -29.65 1.65 -25.71
C TYR A 29 -29.83 1.05 -24.32
N SER A 30 -28.75 0.90 -23.56
CA SER A 30 -28.78 0.43 -22.18
C SER A 30 -28.04 1.44 -21.31
N VAL A 31 -28.58 1.72 -20.12
CA VAL A 31 -27.95 2.57 -19.13
C VAL A 31 -27.60 1.69 -17.94
N ASP A 32 -26.33 1.66 -17.54
CA ASP A 32 -25.92 1.01 -16.30
C ASP A 32 -25.27 2.03 -15.36
N ALA A 33 -25.89 2.19 -14.20
CA ALA A 33 -25.46 3.12 -13.15
C ALA A 33 -25.07 2.38 -11.86
N SER A 34 -24.82 1.07 -11.94
CA SER A 34 -24.43 0.25 -10.79
C SER A 34 -22.98 0.53 -10.44
N VAL A 35 -22.72 1.13 -9.29
CA VAL A 35 -21.35 1.38 -8.84
C VAL A 35 -20.75 0.06 -8.31
N PRO A 36 -19.57 -0.36 -8.78
CA PRO A 36 -18.89 -1.52 -8.21
C PRO A 36 -18.39 -1.21 -6.79
N THR A 37 -18.03 -2.25 -6.05
CA THR A 37 -17.32 -2.13 -4.77
C THR A 37 -15.86 -2.48 -4.99
N VAL A 38 -14.97 -1.91 -4.18
CA VAL A 38 -13.54 -2.23 -4.15
C VAL A 38 -13.05 -2.23 -2.71
N THR A 39 -12.21 -3.19 -2.37
CA THR A 39 -11.61 -3.34 -1.04
C THR A 39 -10.11 -3.55 -1.18
N ILE A 40 -9.36 -3.18 -0.14
CA ILE A 40 -7.94 -3.48 0.01
C ILE A 40 -7.81 -4.43 1.21
N ASN A 41 -7.06 -5.51 1.07
CA ASN A 41 -6.73 -6.41 2.17
C ASN A 41 -5.59 -5.83 3.01
N THR A 42 -5.34 -6.41 4.18
CA THR A 42 -4.17 -6.07 5.02
C THR A 42 -2.88 -6.09 4.21
N ILE A 43 -2.12 -5.01 4.28
CA ILE A 43 -0.87 -4.82 3.54
C ILE A 43 0.28 -5.32 4.41
N ALA A 44 1.30 -5.96 3.81
CA ALA A 44 2.43 -6.57 4.54
C ALA A 44 2.06 -7.62 5.63
N GLY A 45 0.78 -7.97 5.76
CA GLY A 45 0.27 -8.94 6.74
C GLY A 45 -0.31 -8.30 8.01
N ASP A 46 0.09 -7.07 8.34
CA ASP A 46 -0.29 -6.37 9.57
C ASP A 46 -0.45 -4.84 9.41
N ASP A 47 -0.50 -4.33 8.19
CA ASP A 47 -0.53 -2.91 7.82
C ASP A 47 0.70 -2.10 8.27
N ILE A 48 1.80 -2.79 8.61
CA ILE A 48 3.08 -2.21 8.97
C ILE A 48 4.15 -2.71 8.00
N LEU A 49 4.78 -1.81 7.27
CA LEU A 49 5.94 -2.12 6.45
C LEU A 49 7.22 -1.98 7.30
N ASN A 50 7.81 -3.10 7.66
CA ASN A 50 9.04 -3.15 8.42
C ASN A 50 10.30 -3.11 7.53
N ALA A 51 11.48 -3.02 8.14
CA ALA A 51 12.76 -2.95 7.43
C ALA A 51 13.05 -4.19 6.56
N ALA A 52 12.58 -5.38 6.94
CA ALA A 52 12.77 -6.60 6.17
C ALA A 52 11.85 -6.62 4.93
N GLU A 53 10.60 -6.21 5.08
CA GLU A 53 9.63 -6.12 3.98
C GLU A 53 9.96 -4.99 3.01
N ALA A 54 10.49 -3.87 3.51
CA ALA A 54 10.95 -2.77 2.67
C ALA A 54 12.10 -3.17 1.73
N GLY A 55 12.76 -4.30 2.01
CA GLY A 55 13.78 -4.91 1.18
C GLY A 55 13.27 -5.80 0.05
N ALA A 56 11.95 -5.88 -0.19
CA ALA A 56 11.36 -6.67 -1.26
C ALA A 56 10.24 -5.90 -1.99
N ALA A 57 9.73 -6.47 -3.09
CA ALA A 57 8.54 -5.95 -3.74
C ALA A 57 7.31 -6.18 -2.85
N LEU A 58 6.47 -5.16 -2.70
CA LEU A 58 5.26 -5.23 -1.88
C LEU A 58 4.07 -5.63 -2.76
N THR A 59 3.37 -6.69 -2.38
CA THR A 59 2.14 -7.10 -3.06
C THR A 59 0.92 -6.56 -2.31
N ILE A 60 0.12 -5.74 -2.97
CA ILE A 60 -1.15 -5.24 -2.46
C ILE A 60 -2.26 -6.04 -3.11
N THR A 61 -3.18 -6.57 -2.30
CA THR A 61 -4.29 -7.39 -2.77
C THR A 61 -5.61 -6.82 -2.28
N GLY A 62 -6.70 -7.23 -2.93
CA GLY A 62 -8.04 -6.83 -2.54
C GLY A 62 -9.10 -7.58 -3.31
N SER A 63 -10.33 -7.10 -3.23
CA SER A 63 -11.45 -7.61 -4.02
C SER A 63 -12.23 -6.47 -4.66
N SER A 64 -12.97 -6.79 -5.72
CA SER A 64 -13.83 -5.86 -6.42
C SER A 64 -15.05 -6.60 -6.97
N THR A 65 -16.20 -5.91 -7.04
CA THR A 65 -17.37 -6.42 -7.76
C THR A 65 -17.46 -5.88 -9.19
N ALA A 66 -16.47 -5.12 -9.65
CA ALA A 66 -16.33 -4.82 -11.07
C ALA A 66 -16.08 -6.11 -11.86
N GLU A 67 -16.42 -6.11 -13.15
CA GLU A 67 -16.28 -7.31 -13.97
C GLU A 67 -14.80 -7.74 -14.13
N ALA A 68 -14.58 -9.02 -14.40
CA ALA A 68 -13.25 -9.55 -14.66
C ALA A 68 -12.63 -8.87 -15.89
N GLY A 69 -11.34 -8.53 -15.79
CA GLY A 69 -10.60 -7.78 -16.80
C GLY A 69 -10.62 -6.27 -16.61
N GLN A 70 -11.41 -5.74 -15.67
CA GLN A 70 -11.36 -4.31 -15.34
C GLN A 70 -10.04 -3.96 -14.64
N THR A 71 -9.52 -2.77 -14.93
CA THR A 71 -8.25 -2.30 -14.40
C THR A 71 -8.44 -1.67 -13.02
N VAL A 72 -7.71 -2.18 -12.03
CA VAL A 72 -7.56 -1.55 -10.72
C VAL A 72 -6.30 -0.70 -10.73
N THR A 73 -6.41 0.55 -10.32
CA THR A 73 -5.28 1.46 -10.14
C THR A 73 -5.08 1.70 -8.66
N VAL A 74 -3.92 1.31 -8.15
CA VAL A 74 -3.47 1.52 -6.77
C VAL A 74 -2.48 2.66 -6.75
N THR A 75 -2.73 3.67 -5.92
CA THR A 75 -1.83 4.80 -5.71
C THR A 75 -1.17 4.70 -4.34
N LEU A 76 0.16 4.76 -4.31
CA LEU A 76 0.96 4.79 -3.09
C LEU A 76 2.09 5.82 -3.27
N ASN A 77 2.26 6.73 -2.31
CA ASN A 77 3.26 7.80 -2.36
C ASN A 77 3.18 8.69 -3.63
N GLY A 78 1.99 8.81 -4.22
CA GLY A 78 1.77 9.56 -5.47
C GLY A 78 2.09 8.78 -6.75
N GLU A 79 2.65 7.57 -6.64
CA GLU A 79 2.89 6.67 -7.76
C GLU A 79 1.71 5.74 -8.00
N ASN A 80 1.48 5.40 -9.27
CA ASN A 80 0.35 4.58 -9.71
C ASN A 80 0.82 3.21 -10.17
N TYR A 81 0.15 2.18 -9.66
CA TYR A 81 0.39 0.79 -9.95
C TYR A 81 -0.91 0.15 -10.44
N THR A 82 -0.84 -0.70 -11.46
CA THR A 82 -2.03 -1.27 -12.09
C THR A 82 -2.12 -2.77 -11.90
N GLY A 83 -3.34 -3.26 -11.75
CA GLY A 83 -3.70 -4.66 -11.69
C GLY A 83 -5.03 -4.89 -12.41
N THR A 84 -5.44 -6.14 -12.48
CA THR A 84 -6.70 -6.52 -13.13
C THR A 84 -7.57 -7.33 -12.17
N VAL A 85 -8.87 -7.05 -12.21
CA VAL A 85 -9.87 -7.86 -11.52
C VAL A 85 -9.93 -9.23 -12.19
N GLN A 86 -9.74 -10.28 -11.40
CA GLN A 86 -9.81 -11.67 -11.83
C GLN A 86 -11.26 -12.15 -11.87
N THR A 87 -11.48 -13.36 -12.41
CA THR A 87 -12.81 -13.96 -12.53
C THR A 87 -13.50 -14.23 -11.20
N ASP A 88 -12.74 -14.37 -10.11
CA ASP A 88 -13.24 -14.53 -8.75
C ASP A 88 -13.46 -13.18 -8.01
N GLY A 89 -13.24 -12.06 -8.70
CA GLY A 89 -13.32 -10.71 -8.13
C GLY A 89 -12.06 -10.29 -7.35
N SER A 90 -11.06 -11.14 -7.22
CA SER A 90 -9.79 -10.77 -6.60
C SER A 90 -8.97 -9.87 -7.52
N TRP A 91 -8.09 -9.07 -6.95
CA TRP A 91 -7.08 -8.34 -7.70
C TRP A 91 -5.79 -8.26 -6.90
N SER A 92 -4.67 -8.10 -7.60
CA SER A 92 -3.36 -7.92 -7.01
C SER A 92 -2.52 -6.95 -7.81
N VAL A 93 -1.71 -6.18 -7.11
CA VAL A 93 -0.77 -5.21 -7.68
C VAL A 93 0.58 -5.38 -7.00
N SER A 94 1.65 -5.38 -7.78
CA SER A 94 3.02 -5.44 -7.27
C SER A 94 3.65 -4.06 -7.32
N VAL A 95 4.06 -3.56 -6.15
CA VAL A 95 4.88 -2.35 -6.00
C VAL A 95 6.35 -2.78 -6.06
N PRO A 96 7.17 -2.27 -7.00
CA PRO A 96 8.58 -2.62 -7.12
C PRO A 96 9.37 -2.27 -5.86
N GLN A 97 10.38 -3.08 -5.53
CA GLN A 97 11.26 -2.85 -4.37
C GLN A 97 11.85 -1.44 -4.33
N ALA A 98 12.23 -0.88 -5.49
CA ALA A 98 12.82 0.47 -5.56
C ALA A 98 11.89 1.54 -4.96
N ASP A 99 10.59 1.42 -5.21
CA ASP A 99 9.60 2.39 -4.71
C ASP A 99 9.27 2.11 -3.25
N VAL A 100 9.21 0.83 -2.85
CA VAL A 100 9.02 0.43 -1.45
C VAL A 100 10.18 0.93 -0.58
N SER A 101 11.42 0.78 -1.04
CA SER A 101 12.62 1.28 -0.35
C SER A 101 12.72 2.80 -0.34
N ALA A 102 11.97 3.52 -1.18
CA ALA A 102 11.90 4.97 -1.17
C ALA A 102 10.92 5.53 -0.12
N LEU A 103 10.10 4.67 0.50
CA LEU A 103 9.20 5.07 1.58
C LEU A 103 9.99 5.39 2.86
N THR A 104 9.63 6.49 3.51
CA THR A 104 10.25 6.91 4.78
C THR A 104 9.34 6.53 5.95
N ALA A 105 9.87 6.42 7.16
CA ALA A 105 9.06 6.06 8.33
C ALA A 105 7.95 7.10 8.57
N SER A 106 6.71 6.75 8.23
CA SER A 106 5.54 7.63 8.22
C SER A 106 4.26 6.83 7.99
N ASN A 107 3.11 7.50 8.09
CA ASN A 107 1.81 6.94 7.70
C ASN A 107 1.52 7.30 6.24
N TYR A 108 1.31 6.29 5.41
CA TYR A 108 0.90 6.42 4.02
C TYR A 108 -0.57 6.05 3.86
N THR A 109 -1.21 6.68 2.89
CA THR A 109 -2.54 6.28 2.42
C THR A 109 -2.38 5.60 1.08
N VAL A 110 -2.84 4.35 1.00
CA VAL A 110 -2.98 3.60 -0.24
C VAL A 110 -4.40 3.82 -0.75
N SER A 111 -4.53 4.23 -2.00
CA SER A 111 -5.84 4.37 -2.65
C SER A 111 -5.98 3.31 -3.73
N ALA A 112 -7.09 2.58 -3.79
CA ALA A 112 -7.40 1.70 -4.92
C ALA A 112 -8.65 2.22 -5.63
N ALA A 113 -8.59 2.34 -6.94
CA ALA A 113 -9.70 2.78 -7.78
C ALA A 113 -9.94 1.81 -8.94
N VAL A 114 -11.20 1.60 -9.28
CA VAL A 114 -11.64 0.73 -10.38
C VAL A 114 -12.89 1.31 -11.02
N SER A 115 -13.09 1.05 -12.30
CA SER A 115 -14.36 1.32 -12.99
C SER A 115 -14.94 0.01 -13.50
N ASP A 116 -16.26 -0.11 -13.51
CA ASP A 116 -16.95 -1.23 -14.19
C ASP A 116 -16.91 -1.05 -15.73
N LYS A 117 -17.48 -2.01 -16.46
CA LYS A 117 -17.54 -1.94 -17.93
C LYS A 117 -18.39 -0.78 -18.45
N ALA A 118 -19.36 -0.32 -17.67
CA ALA A 118 -20.23 0.81 -18.01
C ALA A 118 -19.58 2.18 -17.73
N GLY A 119 -18.45 2.20 -17.02
CA GLY A 119 -17.70 3.40 -16.65
C GLY A 119 -18.05 3.97 -15.28
N ASN A 120 -18.80 3.25 -14.43
CA ASN A 120 -19.09 3.67 -13.06
C ASN A 120 -17.85 3.49 -12.18
N PRO A 121 -17.33 4.56 -11.54
CA PRO A 121 -16.11 4.49 -10.74
C PRO A 121 -16.38 4.10 -9.28
N ALA A 122 -15.44 3.37 -8.68
CA ALA A 122 -15.35 3.10 -7.26
C ALA A 122 -13.93 3.33 -6.75
N SER A 123 -13.79 3.80 -5.51
CA SER A 123 -12.49 4.01 -4.88
C SER A 123 -12.56 3.74 -3.38
N VAL A 124 -11.44 3.29 -2.81
CA VAL A 124 -11.27 3.05 -1.38
C VAL A 124 -9.87 3.49 -0.95
N ASN A 125 -9.75 3.92 0.31
CA ASN A 125 -8.49 4.25 0.95
C ASN A 125 -8.19 3.23 2.06
N HIS A 126 -6.91 2.91 2.21
CA HIS A 126 -6.38 2.03 3.26
C HIS A 126 -5.11 2.66 3.83
N ASN A 127 -4.86 2.49 5.13
CA ASN A 127 -3.67 3.02 5.78
C ASN A 127 -2.52 2.02 5.72
N LEU A 128 -1.30 2.54 5.65
CA LEU A 128 -0.07 1.77 5.74
C LEU A 128 0.90 2.52 6.63
N THR A 129 1.37 1.90 7.70
CA THR A 129 2.41 2.47 8.55
C THR A 129 3.76 1.95 8.06
N VAL A 130 4.72 2.83 7.83
CA VAL A 130 6.10 2.42 7.52
C VAL A 130 6.92 2.60 8.78
N ASP A 131 7.45 1.51 9.32
CA ASP A 131 8.32 1.50 10.51
C ASP A 131 9.56 0.66 10.24
N THR A 132 10.61 1.34 9.78
CA THR A 132 11.92 0.73 9.52
C THR A 132 12.87 0.85 10.71
N SER A 133 12.38 1.19 11.90
CA SER A 133 13.22 1.35 13.08
C SER A 133 13.81 0.00 13.50
N VAL A 134 15.14 -0.12 13.38
CA VAL A 134 15.87 -1.26 13.92
C VAL A 134 16.22 -0.92 15.37
N PRO A 135 15.86 -1.77 16.36
CA PRO A 135 16.23 -1.51 17.74
C PRO A 135 17.76 -1.49 17.87
N VAL A 136 18.31 -0.34 18.29
CA VAL A 136 19.74 -0.20 18.56
C VAL A 136 20.01 -0.68 19.98
N VAL A 137 20.81 -1.74 20.12
CA VAL A 137 21.37 -2.15 21.41
C VAL A 137 22.67 -1.40 21.62
N THR A 138 22.63 -0.33 22.42
CA THR A 138 23.84 0.35 22.87
C THR A 138 24.30 -0.29 24.18
N ILE A 139 25.37 -1.06 24.15
CA ILE A 139 26.10 -1.40 25.37
C ILE A 139 26.91 -0.15 25.74
N ASN A 140 26.47 0.59 26.76
CA ASN A 140 27.39 1.49 27.44
C ASN A 140 28.51 0.64 28.01
N THR A 141 29.76 0.94 27.64
CA THR A 141 30.93 0.44 28.36
C THR A 141 30.72 0.72 29.83
N VAL A 142 30.46 -0.32 30.61
CA VAL A 142 30.49 -0.24 32.08
C VAL A 142 31.92 0.12 32.46
N ALA A 143 32.05 1.05 33.42
CA ALA A 143 33.26 1.58 34.05
C ALA A 143 34.58 0.84 33.71
N GLY A 144 35.67 1.52 33.38
CA GLY A 144 36.13 2.67 34.15
C GLY A 144 36.46 2.28 35.60
N ASP A 145 36.70 1.01 35.94
CA ASP A 145 37.38 0.67 37.19
C ASP A 145 38.89 0.86 36.99
N GLU A 146 39.24 2.12 37.09
CA GLU A 146 40.58 2.62 37.38
C GLU A 146 41.24 1.77 38.48
N CYS A 147 42.13 0.85 38.07
CA CYS A 147 43.29 0.50 38.88
C CYS A 147 44.42 1.51 38.62
N ASP A 148 44.10 2.81 38.58
CA ASP A 148 45.08 3.86 38.85
C ASP A 148 44.76 4.44 40.22
N GLN A 149 44.96 3.61 41.25
CA GLN A 149 45.09 4.14 42.59
C GLN A 149 46.46 4.78 42.70
N ARG A 150 46.47 6.10 42.47
CA ARG A 150 47.31 7.12 43.10
C ARG A 150 48.58 6.61 43.78
N ASP A 151 49.72 7.17 43.38
CA ASP A 151 50.37 8.13 44.28
C ASP A 151 51.28 9.10 43.51
N GLY A 152 51.15 10.38 43.84
CA GLY A 152 52.11 11.38 43.41
C GLY A 152 53.46 11.17 44.11
N THR A 153 54.55 11.62 43.47
CA THR A 153 55.84 11.87 44.13
C THR A 153 56.42 10.71 44.96
N ARG A 154 56.95 9.68 44.30
CA ARG A 154 58.03 8.86 44.89
C ARG A 154 59.23 8.80 43.96
N THR A 155 60.21 9.63 44.29
CA THR A 155 61.62 9.43 43.93
C THR A 155 62.15 8.26 44.77
N GLY A 156 62.90 7.34 44.17
CA GLY A 156 63.62 6.28 44.90
C GLY A 156 63.08 4.86 44.68
N ALA A 157 64.02 3.92 44.58
CA ALA A 157 63.83 2.53 44.18
C ALA A 157 62.92 1.72 45.12
N ASP A 158 61.62 1.57 44.82
CA ASP A 158 60.79 0.53 45.45
C ASP A 158 59.50 0.20 44.65
N TYR A 159 59.64 -0.12 43.36
CA TYR A 159 58.52 -0.56 42.49
C TYR A 159 58.68 -2.03 42.08
N GLN A 160 58.99 -2.91 43.03
CA GLN A 160 59.04 -4.37 42.83
C GLN A 160 58.28 -5.09 43.95
N ARG A 161 56.98 -4.79 44.09
CA ARG A 161 55.97 -5.67 44.70
C ARG A 161 54.63 -4.99 44.50
N LEU A 162 53.76 -5.62 43.73
CA LEU A 162 52.29 -5.66 43.83
C LEU A 162 51.75 -6.31 42.55
N ARG A 163 52.23 -7.53 42.26
CA ARG A 163 51.46 -8.48 41.45
C ARG A 163 50.63 -9.34 42.40
N HIS A 164 49.44 -8.90 42.80
CA HIS A 164 48.45 -9.82 43.36
C HIS A 164 47.03 -9.30 43.13
N GLY A 165 46.30 -10.01 42.28
CA GLY A 165 44.85 -10.19 42.42
C GLY A 165 43.93 -9.12 41.84
N CYS A 166 43.69 -9.20 40.53
CA CYS A 166 42.34 -9.02 39.97
C CYS A 166 42.23 -9.89 38.71
N GLY A 167 41.99 -11.17 38.95
CA GLY A 167 41.45 -12.11 37.98
C GLY A 167 40.14 -12.66 38.53
N ASN A 168 39.09 -12.58 37.72
CA ASN A 168 37.77 -13.23 37.77
C ASN A 168 36.98 -13.28 39.10
N ARG A 169 35.82 -12.62 39.08
CA ARG A 169 34.58 -13.35 38.78
C ARG A 169 33.77 -12.60 37.74
#